data_AF-A0A8S3Q8N6-F1
#
_entry.id   AF-A0A8S3Q8N6-F1
#
_cell.length_a   1.000
_cell.length_b   1.000
_cell.length_c   1.000
_cell.angle_alpha   90.00
_cell.angle_beta   90.00
_cell.angle_gamma   90.00
#
_symmetry.space_group_name_H-M   'P 1'
#
loop_
_entity.id
_entity.type
_entity.pdbx_description
1 polymer ?
#
loop_
_entity_poly.entity_id
_entity_poly.type
_entity_poly.pdbx_seq_one_letter_code
_entity_poly.pdbx_strand_id
1 'polypeptide(L)'
;MDSWRLLEIAVLSLIIDTQLDTVCGTLWSEWWTYSGVSGAEYWGKANKAWIICSKGKYQSPINIDPKSLVHDPNLKRLNVSQNKIKGILLNTGRDLKLVVKDTDEKPFIFTGGPLSYEYTLFEIKIHFGDNNTRGSEHSIGGKKFPLEIQLYGFNAEIHKNSSQALNSPNGIAAISILALVSEEDNINFDALIQPIDKVHFKGSSIAIDGFSVNAILPPLDYFVTYEGSLTQPGCMETVTWIILNKPLHISFSQLRSLRILNTSNGSQHPLSTNNFRSITSGHGRLIRTNIKSKVKDDDCYTMKLTSYEVNKQFKQDSPK
;
A
#
# COMPACT_ATOMS: atom_id res chain seq x y z
N MET A 1 -63.38 -26.05 22.03
CA MET A 1 -63.94 -24.90 21.29
C MET A 1 -63.41 -23.63 21.90
N ASP A 2 -62.55 -22.83 21.31
CA ASP A 2 -61.51 -22.98 20.30
C ASP A 2 -60.85 -21.60 20.32
N SER A 3 -59.56 -21.53 20.66
CA SER A 3 -58.73 -20.33 20.46
C SER A 3 -57.23 -20.57 20.68
N TRP A 4 -56.82 -21.71 21.25
CA TRP A 4 -55.42 -21.95 21.60
C TRP A 4 -54.64 -22.88 20.65
N ARG A 5 -55.22 -23.28 19.51
CA ARG A 5 -54.60 -24.24 18.57
C ARG A 5 -54.01 -23.65 17.28
N LEU A 6 -54.00 -22.33 17.12
CA LEU A 6 -53.44 -21.67 15.92
C LEU A 6 -52.13 -20.90 16.15
N LEU A 7 -51.66 -20.79 17.40
CA LEU A 7 -50.40 -20.11 17.72
C LEU A 7 -49.20 -21.06 17.85
N GLU A 8 -49.40 -22.37 17.99
CA GLU A 8 -48.29 -23.34 18.10
C GLU A 8 -47.78 -23.88 16.75
N ILE A 9 -48.53 -23.68 15.64
CA ILE A 9 -48.12 -24.18 14.31
C ILE A 9 -47.28 -23.13 13.54
N ALA A 10 -47.35 -21.85 13.92
CA ALA A 10 -46.53 -20.80 13.30
C ALA A 10 -45.10 -20.67 13.87
N VAL A 11 -44.83 -21.26 15.04
CA VAL A 11 -43.49 -21.18 15.68
C VAL A 11 -42.63 -22.42 15.40
N LEU A 12 -43.22 -23.51 14.89
CA LEU A 12 -42.50 -24.74 14.52
C LEU A 12 -42.04 -24.81 13.06
N SER A 13 -42.35 -23.80 12.23
CA SER A 13 -41.86 -23.70 10.85
C SER A 13 -40.72 -22.70 10.66
N LEU A 14 -40.16 -22.15 11.75
CA LEU A 14 -39.10 -21.13 11.70
C LEU A 14 -37.79 -21.54 12.39
N ILE A 15 -37.57 -22.85 12.61
CA ILE A 15 -36.36 -23.37 13.29
C ILE A 15 -35.67 -24.49 12.49
N ILE A 16 -35.79 -24.51 11.16
CA ILE A 16 -35.04 -25.48 10.31
C ILE A 16 -34.40 -24.80 9.10
N ASP A 17 -33.84 -23.59 9.25
CA ASP A 17 -33.02 -23.04 8.14
C ASP A 17 -31.88 -22.11 8.56
N THR A 18 -31.14 -22.43 9.62
CA THR A 18 -29.85 -21.73 9.91
C THR A 18 -28.78 -22.63 10.54
N GLN A 19 -28.77 -23.92 10.23
CA GLN A 19 -27.63 -24.78 10.54
C GLN A 19 -27.28 -25.64 9.33
N LEU A 20 -26.60 -25.04 8.35
CA LEU A 20 -25.78 -25.74 7.35
C LEU A 20 -24.94 -24.72 6.54
N ASP A 21 -24.16 -23.88 7.22
CA ASP A 21 -23.11 -23.06 6.56
C ASP A 21 -21.76 -23.21 7.25
N THR A 22 -21.48 -24.42 7.72
CA THR A 22 -20.11 -24.82 8.06
C THR A 22 -19.81 -26.14 7.38
N VAL A 23 -19.22 -26.03 6.19
CA VAL A 23 -18.03 -26.77 5.70
C VAL A 23 -18.03 -26.65 4.17
N CYS A 24 -16.93 -26.11 3.62
CA CYS A 24 -16.63 -25.85 2.20
C CYS A 24 -17.02 -24.47 1.62
N GLY A 25 -16.54 -23.41 2.28
CA GLY A 25 -16.44 -22.10 1.65
C GLY A 25 -15.02 -21.57 1.79
N THR A 26 -14.14 -21.80 0.81
CA THR A 26 -13.08 -20.81 0.59
C THR A 26 -13.80 -19.49 0.33
N LEU A 27 -13.74 -18.54 1.26
CA LEU A 27 -14.30 -17.21 1.05
C LEU A 27 -13.74 -16.68 -0.27
N TRP A 28 -14.60 -16.45 -1.27
CA TRP A 28 -14.18 -15.94 -2.57
C TRP A 28 -13.48 -14.57 -2.45
N SER A 29 -13.70 -13.85 -1.35
CA SER A 29 -12.97 -12.62 -1.00
C SER A 29 -11.48 -12.86 -0.70
N GLU A 30 -11.07 -14.09 -0.41
CA GLU A 30 -9.66 -14.46 -0.21
C GLU A 30 -9.06 -15.16 -1.44
N TRP A 31 -9.81 -15.34 -2.53
CA TRP A 31 -9.29 -15.97 -3.75
C TRP A 31 -8.67 -14.92 -4.68
N TRP A 32 -7.48 -14.44 -4.33
CA TRP A 32 -6.74 -13.47 -5.14
C TRP A 32 -5.23 -13.61 -4.94
N THR A 33 -4.48 -13.23 -5.97
CA THR A 33 -3.01 -13.11 -5.97
C THR A 33 -2.63 -11.88 -6.79
N TYR A 34 -1.34 -11.54 -6.86
CA TYR A 34 -0.87 -10.43 -7.70
C TYR A 34 -0.63 -10.84 -9.17
N SER A 35 -0.56 -12.12 -9.48
CA SER A 35 -0.22 -12.65 -10.81
C SER A 35 -1.00 -13.93 -11.15
N GLY A 36 -1.04 -14.32 -12.42
CA GLY A 36 -1.71 -15.55 -12.86
C GLY A 36 -3.24 -15.44 -12.87
N VAL A 37 -3.93 -16.57 -12.78
CA VAL A 37 -5.39 -16.67 -13.03
C VAL A 37 -6.27 -15.93 -12.00
N SER A 38 -5.72 -15.63 -10.82
CA SER A 38 -6.36 -14.79 -9.80
C SER A 38 -5.61 -13.47 -9.58
N GLY A 39 -4.79 -13.09 -10.56
CA GLY A 39 -3.93 -11.92 -10.57
C GLY A 39 -4.67 -10.59 -10.66
N ALA A 40 -3.93 -9.49 -10.47
CA ALA A 40 -4.51 -8.16 -10.33
C ALA A 40 -5.28 -7.65 -11.55
N GLU A 41 -4.94 -8.11 -12.76
CA GLU A 41 -5.69 -7.79 -13.97
C GLU A 41 -7.11 -8.41 -14.00
N TYR A 42 -7.39 -9.42 -13.16
CA TYR A 42 -8.64 -10.16 -13.15
C TYR A 42 -9.53 -9.86 -11.94
N TRP A 43 -9.04 -9.17 -10.90
CA TRP A 43 -9.79 -8.95 -9.65
C TRP A 43 -11.21 -8.42 -9.88
N GLY A 44 -11.36 -7.37 -10.72
CA GLY A 44 -12.67 -6.77 -10.99
C GLY A 44 -13.61 -7.62 -11.85
N LYS A 45 -13.09 -8.64 -12.54
CA LYS A 45 -13.88 -9.62 -13.29
C LYS A 45 -14.24 -10.83 -12.43
N ALA A 46 -13.35 -11.21 -11.51
CA ALA A 46 -13.48 -12.39 -10.67
C ALA A 46 -14.49 -12.21 -9.53
N ASN A 47 -14.64 -10.98 -9.01
CA ASN A 47 -15.53 -10.70 -7.88
C ASN A 47 -16.30 -9.38 -8.10
N LYS A 48 -17.63 -9.43 -8.03
CA LYS A 48 -18.49 -8.24 -8.17
C LYS A 48 -18.19 -7.16 -7.14
N ALA A 49 -17.78 -7.54 -5.93
CA ALA A 49 -17.38 -6.59 -4.89
C ALA A 49 -16.10 -5.80 -5.26
N TRP A 50 -15.33 -6.27 -6.24
CA TRP A 50 -14.08 -5.65 -6.69
C TRP A 50 -14.20 -5.01 -8.07
N ILE A 51 -15.42 -4.78 -8.55
CA ILE A 51 -15.67 -4.27 -9.91
C ILE A 51 -14.88 -2.99 -10.23
N ILE A 52 -14.64 -2.15 -9.22
CA ILE A 52 -13.87 -0.92 -9.30
C ILE A 52 -12.41 -1.18 -9.74
N CYS A 53 -11.83 -2.33 -9.40
CA CYS A 53 -10.50 -2.71 -9.89
C CYS A 53 -10.38 -2.73 -11.42
N SER A 54 -11.50 -2.91 -12.14
CA SER A 54 -11.54 -2.94 -13.61
C SER A 54 -12.24 -1.74 -14.26
N LYS A 55 -13.19 -1.12 -13.55
CA LYS A 55 -13.99 0.01 -14.07
C LYS A 55 -13.58 1.38 -13.53
N GLY A 56 -12.80 1.40 -12.45
CA GLY A 56 -12.32 2.61 -11.81
C GLY A 56 -11.41 3.43 -12.72
N LYS A 57 -11.46 4.76 -12.55
CA LYS A 57 -10.66 5.72 -13.35
C LYS A 57 -9.46 6.28 -12.59
N TYR A 58 -9.47 6.14 -11.27
CA TYR A 58 -8.44 6.60 -10.34
C TYR A 58 -7.69 5.41 -9.73
N GLN A 59 -7.52 4.33 -10.49
CA GLN A 59 -6.80 3.16 -10.03
C GLN A 59 -5.32 3.44 -9.74
N SER A 60 -4.76 2.75 -8.77
CA SER A 60 -3.35 2.77 -8.40
C SER A 60 -2.75 1.36 -8.46
N PRO A 61 -1.43 1.21 -8.64
CA PRO A 61 -0.42 2.27 -8.74
C PRO A 61 -0.35 2.89 -10.14
N ILE A 62 0.39 3.99 -10.27
CA ILE A 62 0.69 4.66 -11.54
C ILE A 62 2.19 4.82 -11.78
N ASN A 63 2.54 5.03 -13.05
CA ASN A 63 3.82 5.60 -13.40
C ASN A 63 3.76 7.12 -13.21
N ILE A 64 4.66 7.65 -12.39
CA ILE A 64 4.85 9.08 -12.19
C ILE A 64 5.85 9.54 -13.24
N ASP A 65 5.37 10.21 -14.28
CA ASP A 65 6.25 10.85 -15.25
C ASP A 65 6.72 12.21 -14.70
N PRO A 66 8.04 12.41 -14.43
CA PRO A 66 8.55 13.69 -13.97
C PRO A 66 8.21 14.86 -14.89
N LYS A 67 7.98 14.59 -16.19
CA LYS A 67 7.65 15.59 -17.19
C LYS A 67 6.22 16.12 -17.09
N SER A 68 5.32 15.33 -16.50
CA SER A 68 3.91 15.68 -16.36
C SER A 68 3.55 16.24 -14.98
N LEU A 69 4.54 16.42 -14.11
CA LEU A 69 4.32 16.93 -12.75
C LEU A 69 3.96 18.42 -12.77
N VAL A 70 2.89 18.76 -12.05
CA VAL A 70 2.50 20.16 -11.84
C VAL A 70 3.04 20.63 -10.50
N HIS A 71 3.91 21.64 -10.54
CA HIS A 71 4.42 22.25 -9.32
C HIS A 71 3.32 23.04 -8.60
N ASP A 72 3.03 22.65 -7.35
CA ASP A 72 2.06 23.32 -6.48
C ASP A 72 2.81 23.90 -5.27
N PRO A 73 3.03 25.23 -5.22
CA PRO A 73 3.75 25.87 -4.13
C PRO A 73 2.99 25.86 -2.80
N ASN A 74 1.68 25.53 -2.80
CA ASN A 74 0.89 25.47 -1.58
C ASN A 74 1.04 24.14 -0.84
N LEU A 75 1.62 23.13 -1.48
CA LEU A 75 1.97 21.86 -0.85
C LEU A 75 3.11 22.07 0.15
N LYS A 76 2.72 22.24 1.41
CA LYS A 76 3.65 22.37 2.54
C LYS A 76 4.32 21.03 2.87
N ARG A 77 5.30 21.04 3.76
CA ARG A 77 5.91 19.84 4.33
C ARG A 77 4.83 18.92 4.94
N LEU A 78 5.06 17.61 4.85
CA LEU A 78 4.30 16.61 5.60
C LEU A 78 4.78 16.54 7.07
N ASN A 79 3.84 16.50 7.99
CA ASN A 79 4.10 16.37 9.42
C ASN A 79 3.69 14.98 9.88
N VAL A 80 4.49 14.40 10.77
CA VAL A 80 4.24 13.09 11.37
C VAL A 80 4.49 13.19 12.87
N SER A 81 3.68 12.48 13.67
CA SER A 81 3.95 12.34 15.10
C SER A 81 5.22 11.49 15.33
N GLN A 82 5.72 11.50 16.57
CA GLN A 82 6.89 10.72 17.00
C GLN A 82 6.48 9.50 17.83
N ASN A 83 5.19 9.17 17.83
CA ASN A 83 4.66 8.09 18.65
C ASN A 83 5.12 6.74 18.08
N LYS A 84 5.57 5.87 18.97
CA LYS A 84 5.81 4.47 18.61
C LYS A 84 4.47 3.75 18.48
N ILE A 85 4.43 2.72 17.65
CA ILE A 85 3.24 1.92 17.43
C ILE A 85 3.41 0.49 17.96
N LYS A 86 2.29 -0.10 18.37
CA LYS A 86 2.16 -1.54 18.59
C LYS A 86 1.35 -2.13 17.46
N GLY A 87 1.68 -3.35 17.08
CA GLY A 87 0.99 -4.00 15.97
C GLY A 87 1.24 -5.49 15.88
N ILE A 88 0.67 -6.08 14.85
CA ILE A 88 0.88 -7.47 14.47
C ILE A 88 1.50 -7.48 13.08
N LEU A 89 2.74 -7.93 12.99
CA LEU A 89 3.36 -8.26 11.71
C LEU A 89 2.84 -9.62 11.27
N LEU A 90 2.22 -9.67 10.10
CA LEU A 90 1.52 -10.83 9.57
C LEU A 90 2.01 -11.12 8.15
N ASN A 91 2.40 -12.36 7.92
CA ASN A 91 2.55 -12.91 6.58
C ASN A 91 1.20 -13.51 6.16
N THR A 92 0.52 -12.86 5.22
CA THR A 92 -0.80 -13.31 4.72
C THR A 92 -0.68 -14.42 3.65
N GLY A 93 0.56 -14.80 3.30
CA GLY A 93 0.89 -15.62 2.14
C GLY A 93 0.88 -14.85 0.81
N ARG A 94 0.62 -13.54 0.85
CA ARG A 94 0.58 -12.63 -0.30
C ARG A 94 1.32 -11.35 -0.01
N ASP A 95 1.02 -10.76 1.14
CA ASP A 95 1.62 -9.56 1.68
C ASP A 95 2.31 -9.86 3.00
N LEU A 96 3.43 -9.19 3.24
CA LEU A 96 3.92 -8.89 4.57
C LEU A 96 3.35 -7.53 5.00
N LYS A 97 2.57 -7.53 6.08
CA LYS A 97 1.93 -6.30 6.57
C LYS A 97 1.97 -6.19 8.09
N LEU A 98 2.13 -4.97 8.60
CA LEU A 98 2.01 -4.63 10.01
C LEU A 98 0.66 -3.96 10.23
N VAL A 99 -0.24 -4.64 10.94
CA VAL A 99 -1.54 -4.09 11.35
C VAL A 99 -1.35 -3.38 12.68
N VAL A 100 -1.62 -2.08 12.73
CA VAL A 100 -1.50 -1.28 13.96
C VAL A 100 -2.65 -1.64 14.90
N LYS A 101 -2.33 -1.91 16.17
CA LYS A 101 -3.34 -2.18 17.19
C LYS A 101 -3.93 -0.88 17.70
N ASP A 102 -5.24 -0.89 17.92
CA ASP A 102 -5.90 0.11 18.72
C ASP A 102 -5.53 -0.11 20.20
N THR A 103 -5.01 0.92 20.85
CA THR A 103 -4.50 0.88 22.23
C THR A 103 -4.77 2.22 22.89
N ASP A 104 -4.67 2.28 24.22
CA ASP A 104 -4.77 3.54 24.96
C ASP A 104 -3.58 4.50 24.74
N GLU A 105 -2.54 4.07 24.00
CA GLU A 105 -1.40 4.91 23.66
C GLU A 105 -1.73 5.92 22.55
N LYS A 106 -0.97 7.02 22.47
CA LYS A 106 -1.18 8.04 21.45
C LYS A 106 -0.94 7.46 20.05
N PRO A 107 -1.89 7.59 19.10
CA PRO A 107 -1.75 7.01 17.78
C PRO A 107 -0.64 7.69 16.96
N PHE A 108 -0.11 7.00 15.96
CA PHE A 108 0.73 7.62 14.94
C PHE A 108 -0.16 8.39 13.95
N ILE A 109 0.07 9.70 13.84
CA ILE A 109 -0.75 10.60 13.04
C ILE A 109 0.15 11.30 12.02
N PHE A 110 -0.37 11.51 10.81
CA PHE A 110 0.27 12.34 9.80
C PHE A 110 -0.69 13.36 9.19
N THR A 111 -0.18 14.56 8.92
CA THR A 111 -0.96 15.76 8.53
C THR A 111 -0.15 16.65 7.58
N GLY A 112 -0.78 17.65 6.98
CA GLY A 112 -0.12 18.59 6.09
C GLY A 112 0.11 18.03 4.69
N GLY A 113 1.03 18.62 3.93
CA GLY A 113 1.17 18.30 2.51
C GLY A 113 -0.13 18.53 1.73
N PRO A 114 -0.68 17.50 1.04
CA PRO A 114 -1.95 17.59 0.32
C PRO A 114 -3.18 17.36 1.21
N LEU A 115 -2.99 16.97 2.48
CA LEU A 115 -4.05 16.47 3.35
C LEU A 115 -4.81 17.62 4.02
N SER A 116 -6.13 17.57 3.93
CA SER A 116 -7.04 18.52 4.61
C SER A 116 -7.35 18.14 6.05
N TYR A 117 -7.06 16.89 6.44
CA TYR A 117 -7.44 16.30 7.73
C TYR A 117 -6.24 15.59 8.38
N GLU A 118 -6.42 15.19 9.63
CA GLU A 118 -5.53 14.28 10.34
C GLU A 118 -5.82 12.81 10.01
N TYR A 119 -4.76 12.08 9.67
CA TYR A 119 -4.85 10.66 9.34
C TYR A 119 -4.11 9.82 10.38
N THR A 120 -4.82 8.87 10.96
CA THR A 120 -4.27 7.89 11.90
C THR A 120 -3.81 6.65 11.14
N LEU A 121 -2.55 6.26 11.31
CA LEU A 121 -1.99 5.05 10.71
C LEU A 121 -2.67 3.79 11.23
N PHE A 122 -3.09 2.90 10.33
CA PHE A 122 -3.70 1.62 10.68
C PHE A 122 -3.00 0.40 10.06
N GLU A 123 -2.28 0.56 8.95
CA GLU A 123 -1.61 -0.55 8.28
C GLU A 123 -0.32 -0.09 7.58
N ILE A 124 0.74 -0.90 7.67
CA ILE A 124 1.95 -0.76 6.86
C ILE A 124 2.07 -2.00 5.96
N LYS A 125 2.27 -1.81 4.66
CA LYS A 125 2.51 -2.88 3.70
C LYS A 125 3.89 -2.78 3.08
N ILE A 126 4.50 -3.93 2.80
CA ILE A 126 5.80 -4.04 2.13
C ILE A 126 5.63 -4.83 0.83
N HIS A 127 5.88 -4.16 -0.29
CA HIS A 127 5.89 -4.73 -1.63
C HIS A 127 7.33 -4.89 -2.10
N PHE A 128 7.69 -6.06 -2.62
CA PHE A 128 9.03 -6.38 -3.07
C PHE A 128 8.98 -7.34 -4.26
N GLY A 129 10.06 -7.31 -5.04
CA GLY A 129 10.22 -8.18 -6.20
C GLY A 129 11.20 -9.30 -5.96
N ASP A 130 11.24 -10.20 -6.93
CA ASP A 130 12.18 -11.31 -6.99
C ASP A 130 13.63 -10.90 -7.28
N ASN A 131 13.84 -9.70 -7.82
CA ASN A 131 15.14 -9.17 -8.17
C ASN A 131 15.28 -7.68 -7.85
N ASN A 132 16.47 -7.13 -8.04
CA ASN A 132 16.79 -5.77 -7.57
C ASN A 132 16.27 -4.65 -8.49
N THR A 133 15.63 -4.99 -9.61
CA THR A 133 15.13 -4.04 -10.62
C THR A 133 13.61 -3.85 -10.59
N ARG A 134 12.88 -4.63 -9.78
CA ARG A 134 11.42 -4.60 -9.67
C ARG A 134 10.99 -4.92 -8.24
N GLY A 135 9.79 -4.50 -7.87
CA GLY A 135 9.24 -4.72 -6.53
C GLY A 135 8.29 -3.64 -6.05
N SER A 136 8.55 -2.40 -6.44
CA SER A 136 7.65 -1.29 -6.19
C SER A 136 6.38 -1.40 -7.03
N GLU A 137 5.29 -0.91 -6.47
CA GLU A 137 4.02 -0.75 -7.17
C GLU A 137 4.04 0.51 -8.02
N HIS A 138 4.49 1.64 -7.48
CA HIS A 138 4.74 2.86 -8.24
C HIS A 138 6.03 2.75 -9.06
N SER A 139 6.10 3.51 -10.14
CA SER A 139 7.33 3.73 -10.91
C SER A 139 7.55 5.22 -11.14
N ILE A 140 8.81 5.63 -11.27
CA ILE A 140 9.18 7.01 -11.61
C ILE A 140 9.84 7.02 -12.99
N GLY A 141 9.26 7.73 -13.95
CA GLY A 141 9.78 7.80 -15.32
C GLY A 141 9.95 6.43 -15.99
N GLY A 142 9.04 5.50 -15.70
CA GLY A 142 9.07 4.12 -16.18
C GLY A 142 9.98 3.18 -15.37
N LYS A 143 10.76 3.70 -14.42
CA LYS A 143 11.68 2.89 -13.60
C LYS A 143 11.01 2.39 -12.33
N LYS A 144 11.14 1.10 -12.10
CA LYS A 144 10.72 0.41 -10.88
C LYS A 144 11.86 0.35 -9.86
N PHE A 145 11.48 0.12 -8.61
CA PHE A 145 12.38 0.00 -7.47
C PHE A 145 12.28 -1.42 -6.90
N PRO A 146 13.32 -1.94 -6.23
CA PRO A 146 13.32 -3.28 -5.64
C PRO A 146 12.24 -3.50 -4.55
N LEU A 147 11.81 -2.42 -3.89
CA LEU A 147 10.86 -2.48 -2.78
C LEU A 147 10.10 -1.16 -2.64
N GLU A 148 8.87 -1.23 -2.16
CA GLU A 148 8.03 -0.10 -1.77
C GLU A 148 7.34 -0.38 -0.43
N ILE A 149 7.41 0.57 0.50
CA ILE A 149 6.67 0.54 1.76
C ILE A 149 5.49 1.51 1.64
N GLN A 150 4.30 1.06 2.01
CA GLN A 150 3.08 1.86 1.97
C GLN A 150 2.49 1.97 3.38
N LEU A 151 2.41 3.19 3.89
CA LEU A 151 1.81 3.53 5.17
C LEU A 151 0.39 4.02 4.94
N TYR A 152 -0.62 3.25 5.34
CA TYR A 152 -2.03 3.58 5.19
C TYR A 152 -2.60 4.19 6.46
N GLY A 153 -3.13 5.41 6.35
CA GLY A 153 -3.89 6.07 7.40
C GLY A 153 -5.33 6.32 7.00
N PHE A 154 -6.22 6.38 7.99
CA PHE A 154 -7.61 6.74 7.79
C PHE A 154 -7.90 8.11 8.42
N ASN A 155 -8.83 8.86 7.81
CA ASN A 155 -9.28 10.14 8.34
C ASN A 155 -10.02 9.92 9.66
N ALA A 156 -9.34 10.21 10.77
CA ALA A 156 -9.83 9.97 12.11
C ALA A 156 -10.72 11.11 12.64
N GLU A 157 -10.74 12.27 11.96
CA GLU A 157 -11.64 13.37 12.31
C GLU A 157 -13.09 13.04 11.96
N ILE A 158 -13.31 12.31 10.86
CA ILE A 158 -14.64 12.02 10.32
C ILE A 158 -15.07 10.57 10.60
N HIS A 159 -14.13 9.64 10.69
CA HIS A 159 -14.43 8.21 10.82
C HIS A 159 -13.88 7.62 12.12
N LYS A 160 -14.67 6.72 12.73
CA LYS A 160 -14.27 6.02 13.95
C LYS A 160 -13.17 4.99 13.71
N ASN A 161 -13.10 4.43 12.50
CA ASN A 161 -12.12 3.41 12.14
C ASN A 161 -11.90 3.37 10.62
N SER A 162 -10.83 2.69 10.21
CA SER A 162 -10.46 2.52 8.81
C SER A 162 -11.57 1.86 7.98
N SER A 163 -12.28 0.86 8.53
CA SER A 163 -13.36 0.15 7.81
C SER A 163 -14.47 1.08 7.29
N GLN A 164 -14.83 2.12 8.06
CA GLN A 164 -15.79 3.14 7.62
C GLN A 164 -15.18 4.09 6.58
N ALA A 165 -13.92 4.46 6.77
CA ALA A 165 -13.22 5.42 5.93
C ALA A 165 -12.91 4.87 4.52
N LEU A 166 -12.72 3.55 4.37
CA LEU A 166 -12.40 2.91 3.08
C LEU A 166 -13.38 3.25 1.95
N ASN A 167 -14.64 3.54 2.29
CA ASN A 167 -15.71 3.84 1.33
C ASN A 167 -16.03 5.34 1.19
N SER A 168 -15.28 6.21 1.84
CA SER A 168 -15.53 7.65 1.84
C SER A 168 -14.47 8.42 1.04
N PRO A 169 -14.86 9.46 0.27
CA PRO A 169 -13.91 10.35 -0.39
C PRO A 169 -12.94 10.94 0.64
N ASN A 170 -11.65 11.01 0.30
CA ASN A 170 -10.58 11.42 1.22
C ASN A 170 -10.54 10.60 2.52
N GLY A 171 -11.14 9.40 2.55
CA GLY A 171 -11.18 8.57 3.75
C GLY A 171 -9.81 7.97 4.06
N ILE A 172 -8.96 7.74 3.06
CA ILE A 172 -7.66 7.11 3.21
C ILE A 172 -6.57 8.03 2.66
N ALA A 173 -5.44 8.08 3.34
CA ALA A 173 -4.20 8.65 2.83
C ALA A 173 -3.09 7.61 2.92
N ALA A 174 -2.21 7.60 1.92
CA ALA A 174 -1.11 6.63 1.86
C ALA A 174 0.23 7.34 1.61
N ILE A 175 1.21 7.11 2.48
CA ILE A 175 2.61 7.52 2.26
C ILE A 175 3.35 6.34 1.62
N SER A 176 3.90 6.55 0.42
CA SER A 176 4.72 5.58 -0.31
C SER A 176 6.20 5.93 -0.18
N ILE A 177 6.99 4.93 0.21
CA ILE A 177 8.43 5.00 0.37
C ILE A 177 9.06 3.99 -0.59
N LEU A 178 9.73 4.49 -1.62
CA LEU A 178 10.49 3.65 -2.54
C LEU A 178 11.84 3.31 -1.92
N ALA A 179 12.36 2.11 -2.15
CA ALA A 179 13.65 1.69 -1.61
C ALA A 179 14.66 1.34 -2.71
N LEU A 180 15.94 1.53 -2.43
CA LEU A 180 17.06 1.15 -3.30
C LEU A 180 18.02 0.23 -2.55
N VAL A 181 18.67 -0.66 -3.30
CA VAL A 181 19.75 -1.49 -2.74
C VAL A 181 20.99 -0.63 -2.51
N SER A 182 21.56 -0.73 -1.31
CA SER A 182 22.87 -0.21 -0.89
C SER A 182 23.79 -1.34 -0.44
N GLU A 183 25.06 -1.01 -0.20
CA GLU A 183 26.03 -1.95 0.35
C GLU A 183 25.79 -2.20 1.85
N GLU A 184 25.45 -1.15 2.60
CA GLU A 184 25.26 -1.19 4.05
C GLU A 184 23.83 -1.55 4.45
N ASP A 185 23.72 -2.29 5.56
CA ASP A 185 22.45 -2.55 6.24
C ASP A 185 21.86 -1.25 6.79
N ASN A 186 20.55 -1.09 6.64
CA ASN A 186 19.83 0.01 7.25
C ASN A 186 19.30 -0.38 8.62
N ILE A 187 19.96 0.09 9.68
CA ILE A 187 19.59 -0.19 11.08
C ILE A 187 18.15 0.20 11.41
N ASN A 188 17.59 1.21 10.74
CA ASN A 188 16.22 1.63 10.98
C ASN A 188 15.20 0.66 10.37
N PHE A 189 15.59 -0.08 9.34
CA PHE A 189 14.75 -1.09 8.70
C PHE A 189 14.79 -2.43 9.44
N ASP A 190 15.79 -2.67 10.27
CA ASP A 190 15.97 -3.92 11.01
C ASP A 190 14.78 -4.28 11.89
N ALA A 191 14.06 -3.30 12.44
CA ALA A 191 12.87 -3.58 13.26
C ALA A 191 11.73 -4.26 12.46
N LEU A 192 11.71 -4.13 11.13
CA LEU A 192 10.80 -4.86 10.25
C LEU A 192 11.41 -6.16 9.71
N ILE A 193 12.74 -6.26 9.65
CA ILE A 193 13.46 -7.42 9.09
C ILE A 193 13.74 -8.49 10.13
N GLN A 194 14.20 -8.13 11.34
CA GLN A 194 14.53 -9.10 12.40
C GLN A 194 13.37 -10.06 12.74
N PRO A 195 12.09 -9.64 12.76
CA PRO A 195 11.01 -10.56 13.06
C PRO A 195 10.66 -11.53 11.92
N ILE A 196 11.23 -11.38 10.71
CA ILE A 196 10.89 -12.16 9.51
C ILE A 196 11.01 -13.67 9.73
N ASP A 197 12.03 -14.12 10.46
CA ASP A 197 12.25 -15.54 10.74
C ASP A 197 11.08 -16.16 11.54
N LYS A 198 10.34 -15.35 12.29
CA LYS A 198 9.15 -15.77 13.04
C LYS A 198 7.88 -15.70 12.22
N VAL A 199 7.88 -14.98 11.09
CA VAL A 199 6.74 -14.84 10.18
C VAL A 199 6.98 -15.48 8.81
N HIS A 200 7.81 -16.51 8.78
CA HIS A 200 8.26 -17.14 7.53
C HIS A 200 7.12 -17.73 6.69
N PHE A 201 6.09 -18.33 7.31
CA PHE A 201 5.03 -19.05 6.61
C PHE A 201 3.73 -18.24 6.50
N LYS A 202 2.89 -18.57 5.52
CA LYS A 202 1.54 -17.99 5.44
C LYS A 202 0.77 -18.21 6.75
N GLY A 203 0.08 -17.17 7.19
CA GLY A 203 -0.71 -17.15 8.43
C GLY A 203 0.12 -16.94 9.70
N SER A 204 1.45 -17.03 9.64
CA SER A 204 2.29 -16.74 10.81
C SER A 204 2.33 -15.25 11.10
N SER A 205 2.32 -14.92 12.39
CA SER A 205 2.31 -13.54 12.86
C SER A 205 3.09 -13.37 14.16
N ILE A 206 3.57 -12.16 14.39
CA ILE A 206 4.28 -11.78 15.62
C ILE A 206 3.83 -10.39 16.07
N ALA A 207 3.71 -10.21 17.38
CA ALA A 207 3.47 -8.91 17.97
C ALA A 207 4.74 -8.06 17.90
N ILE A 208 4.60 -6.83 17.40
CA ILE A 208 5.64 -5.82 17.46
C ILE A 208 5.22 -4.78 18.50
N ASP A 209 6.08 -4.54 19.48
CA ASP A 209 5.88 -3.52 20.51
C ASP A 209 6.89 -2.38 20.31
N GLY A 210 6.41 -1.15 20.32
CA GLY A 210 7.26 0.05 20.30
C GLY A 210 7.98 0.34 18.98
N PHE A 211 7.44 -0.02 17.82
CA PHE A 211 8.05 0.30 16.52
C PHE A 211 7.97 1.79 16.22
N SER A 212 9.11 2.41 15.89
CA SER A 212 9.18 3.81 15.47
C SER A 212 9.03 3.91 13.96
N VAL A 213 7.87 4.36 13.48
CA VAL A 213 7.63 4.59 12.05
C VAL A 213 8.58 5.66 11.49
N ASN A 214 8.95 6.64 12.32
CA ASN A 214 9.91 7.68 11.95
C ASN A 214 11.29 7.14 11.56
N ALA A 215 11.66 5.96 12.04
CA ALA A 215 12.96 5.35 11.72
C ALA A 215 13.06 5.04 10.21
N ILE A 216 11.96 4.60 9.59
CA ILE A 216 11.95 4.22 8.17
C ILE A 216 11.55 5.36 7.23
N LEU A 217 11.20 6.54 7.74
CA LEU A 217 10.74 7.67 6.94
C LEU A 217 11.94 8.48 6.39
N PRO A 218 12.08 8.63 5.06
CA PRO A 218 12.94 9.63 4.46
C PRO A 218 12.46 11.07 4.76
N PRO A 219 13.24 12.10 4.38
CA PRO A 219 12.83 13.50 4.51
C PRO A 219 11.44 13.78 3.91
N LEU A 220 10.63 14.52 4.68
CA LEU A 220 9.21 14.75 4.42
C LEU A 220 8.90 16.08 3.72
N ASP A 221 9.94 16.85 3.41
CA ASP A 221 9.84 18.18 2.81
C ASP A 221 9.39 18.12 1.36
N TYR A 222 9.67 17.02 0.66
CA TYR A 222 9.49 16.89 -0.78
C TYR A 222 8.80 15.60 -1.18
N PHE A 223 7.71 15.73 -1.93
CA PHE A 223 6.92 14.58 -2.36
C PHE A 223 6.14 14.87 -3.64
N VAL A 224 5.60 13.81 -4.22
CA VAL A 224 4.61 13.83 -5.30
C VAL A 224 3.28 13.34 -4.73
N THR A 225 2.16 13.90 -5.20
CA THR A 225 0.84 13.52 -4.71
C THR A 225 -0.21 13.46 -5.82
N TYR A 226 -1.15 12.53 -5.68
CA TYR A 226 -2.27 12.35 -6.60
C TYR A 226 -3.42 11.59 -5.90
N GLU A 227 -4.64 11.75 -6.43
CA GLU A 227 -5.81 10.97 -5.99
C GLU A 227 -5.84 9.62 -6.71
N GLY A 228 -5.96 8.55 -5.93
CA GLY A 228 -5.83 7.19 -6.40
C GLY A 228 -6.70 6.18 -5.65
N SER A 229 -6.29 4.92 -5.72
CA SER A 229 -6.99 3.80 -5.12
C SER A 229 -6.11 3.00 -4.17
N LEU A 230 -6.73 2.09 -3.43
CA LEU A 230 -6.02 0.96 -2.86
C LEU A 230 -5.41 0.10 -3.98
N THR A 231 -4.25 -0.50 -3.72
CA THR A 231 -3.55 -1.39 -4.67
C THR A 231 -3.84 -2.88 -4.41
N GLN A 232 -4.80 -3.16 -3.52
CA GLN A 232 -5.29 -4.48 -3.17
C GLN A 232 -6.76 -4.65 -3.59
N PRO A 233 -7.32 -5.87 -3.57
CA PRO A 233 -8.70 -6.11 -3.99
C PRO A 233 -9.72 -5.20 -3.29
N GLY A 234 -10.80 -4.88 -4.01
CA GLY A 234 -11.72 -3.79 -3.68
C GLY A 234 -11.33 -2.51 -4.42
N CYS A 235 -10.03 -2.20 -4.50
CA CYS A 235 -9.47 -1.09 -5.26
C CYS A 235 -10.23 0.24 -5.11
N MET A 236 -10.68 0.51 -3.88
CA MET A 236 -11.47 1.70 -3.55
C MET A 236 -10.71 2.96 -3.91
N GLU A 237 -11.34 3.85 -4.68
CA GLU A 237 -10.78 5.12 -5.18
C GLU A 237 -10.92 6.23 -4.13
N THR A 238 -10.36 5.97 -2.95
CA THR A 238 -10.50 6.82 -1.75
C THR A 238 -9.16 7.23 -1.16
N VAL A 239 -8.06 6.99 -1.89
CA VAL A 239 -6.69 7.15 -1.38
C VAL A 239 -6.04 8.41 -1.95
N THR A 240 -5.67 9.34 -1.08
CA THR A 240 -4.72 10.40 -1.42
C THR A 240 -3.29 9.87 -1.25
N TRP A 241 -2.57 9.71 -2.35
CA TRP A 241 -1.20 9.20 -2.34
C TRP A 241 -0.18 10.31 -2.13
N ILE A 242 0.84 10.02 -1.32
CA ILE A 242 2.01 10.86 -1.07
C ILE A 242 3.26 10.00 -1.29
N ILE A 243 3.93 10.18 -2.42
CA ILE A 243 5.18 9.47 -2.74
C ILE A 243 6.36 10.33 -2.33
N LEU A 244 7.14 9.88 -1.36
CA LEU A 244 8.30 10.63 -0.87
C LEU A 244 9.40 10.68 -1.94
N ASN A 245 10.04 11.85 -2.07
CA ASN A 245 11.04 12.09 -3.10
C ASN A 245 12.33 11.27 -2.90
N LYS A 246 12.72 11.04 -1.65
CA LYS A 246 13.97 10.34 -1.32
C LYS A 246 13.69 8.87 -1.04
N PRO A 247 14.49 7.96 -1.62
CA PRO A 247 14.34 6.55 -1.35
C PRO A 247 14.90 6.17 0.02
N LEU A 248 14.41 5.06 0.57
CA LEU A 248 15.05 4.34 1.67
C LEU A 248 16.16 3.45 1.10
N HIS A 249 17.38 3.55 1.62
CA HIS A 249 18.45 2.63 1.24
C HIS A 249 18.40 1.39 2.14
N ILE A 250 18.47 0.19 1.56
CA ILE A 250 18.47 -1.09 2.28
C ILE A 250 19.51 -2.02 1.65
N SER A 251 20.09 -2.93 2.42
CA SER A 251 21.06 -3.85 1.86
C SER A 251 20.43 -4.98 1.04
N PHE A 252 21.26 -5.67 0.26
CA PHE A 252 20.84 -6.89 -0.41
C PHE A 252 20.45 -8.01 0.57
N SER A 253 21.13 -8.13 1.72
CA SER A 253 20.82 -9.10 2.78
C SER A 253 19.42 -8.84 3.35
N GLN A 254 19.11 -7.60 3.72
CA GLN A 254 17.79 -7.22 4.24
C GLN A 254 16.68 -7.51 3.23
N LEU A 255 16.89 -7.17 1.95
CA LEU A 255 15.93 -7.46 0.88
C LEU A 255 15.78 -8.96 0.62
N ARG A 256 16.86 -9.74 0.74
CA ARG A 256 16.83 -11.20 0.61
C ARG A 256 16.01 -11.86 1.71
N SER A 257 16.04 -11.34 2.94
CA SER A 257 15.20 -11.83 4.05
C SER A 257 13.70 -11.76 3.71
N LEU A 258 13.26 -10.74 2.97
CA LEU A 258 11.87 -10.65 2.51
C LEU A 258 11.55 -11.70 1.43
N ARG A 259 12.49 -11.95 0.51
CA ARG A 259 12.31 -12.87 -0.62
C ARG A 259 12.24 -14.35 -0.22
N ILE A 260 12.69 -14.70 0.98
CA ILE A 260 12.62 -16.08 1.48
C ILE A 260 11.30 -16.41 2.18
N LEU A 261 10.40 -15.43 2.39
CA LEU A 261 9.08 -15.70 2.93
C LEU A 261 8.33 -16.75 2.09
N ASN A 262 7.38 -17.45 2.69
CA ASN A 262 6.66 -18.54 2.08
C ASN A 262 5.16 -18.21 1.97
N THR A 263 4.57 -18.52 0.82
CA THR A 263 3.15 -18.29 0.51
C THR A 263 2.23 -19.40 0.98
N SER A 264 2.79 -20.48 1.51
CA SER A 264 2.07 -21.69 1.89
C SER A 264 2.21 -21.99 3.39
N ASN A 265 1.30 -22.82 3.89
CA ASN A 265 1.30 -23.27 5.28
C ASN A 265 2.21 -24.51 5.39
N GLY A 266 3.52 -24.30 5.48
CA GLY A 266 4.49 -25.34 5.85
C GLY A 266 5.03 -26.21 4.70
N SER A 267 4.57 -26.07 3.45
CA SER A 267 5.25 -26.66 2.29
C SER A 267 6.37 -25.73 1.80
N GLN A 268 7.58 -26.24 1.56
CA GLN A 268 8.67 -25.43 1.01
C GLN A 268 8.46 -25.18 -0.49
N HIS A 269 7.48 -24.34 -0.82
CA HIS A 269 7.47 -23.67 -2.12
C HIS A 269 8.16 -22.32 -1.93
N PRO A 270 9.31 -22.07 -2.57
CA PRO A 270 9.88 -20.74 -2.64
C PRO A 270 8.80 -19.78 -3.13
N LEU A 271 8.73 -18.58 -2.56
CA LEU A 271 7.92 -17.49 -3.09
C LEU A 271 8.18 -17.40 -4.61
N SER A 272 7.22 -17.84 -5.41
CA SER A 272 7.03 -17.41 -6.81
C SER A 272 6.25 -16.10 -6.74
N THR A 273 6.85 -15.08 -6.11
CA THR A 273 7.68 -14.02 -6.70
C THR A 273 6.80 -12.87 -7.16
N ASN A 274 7.00 -11.72 -6.52
CA ASN A 274 6.34 -10.42 -6.72
C ASN A 274 4.98 -10.30 -6.02
N ASN A 275 4.94 -9.49 -4.97
CA ASN A 275 3.71 -9.13 -4.28
C ASN A 275 3.29 -7.69 -4.57
N PHE A 276 3.34 -7.28 -5.84
CA PHE A 276 3.01 -5.92 -6.25
C PHE A 276 2.05 -5.92 -7.44
N ARG A 277 1.13 -4.96 -7.47
CA ARG A 277 0.22 -4.72 -8.58
C ARG A 277 0.95 -4.05 -9.74
N SER A 278 0.56 -4.43 -10.96
CA SER A 278 1.00 -3.78 -12.19
C SER A 278 0.55 -2.32 -12.28
N ILE A 279 1.32 -1.51 -13.02
CA ILE A 279 0.97 -0.10 -13.27
C ILE A 279 -0.38 -0.02 -13.98
N THR A 280 -1.24 0.87 -13.50
CA THR A 280 -2.53 1.19 -14.11
C THR A 280 -2.45 2.49 -14.90
N SER A 281 -3.43 2.74 -15.76
CA SER A 281 -3.48 3.97 -16.55
C SER A 281 -3.64 5.20 -15.64
N GLY A 282 -2.84 6.23 -15.88
CA GLY A 282 -2.96 7.53 -15.22
C GLY A 282 -4.27 8.26 -15.53
N HIS A 283 -4.97 7.91 -16.63
CA HIS A 283 -6.22 8.53 -17.10
C HIS A 283 -6.20 10.08 -17.11
N GLY A 284 -5.03 10.69 -17.36
CA GLY A 284 -4.87 12.15 -17.39
C GLY A 284 -5.05 12.83 -16.03
N ARG A 285 -4.92 12.09 -14.92
CA ARG A 285 -4.98 12.65 -13.57
C ARG A 285 -3.93 13.75 -13.35
N LEU A 286 -4.32 14.77 -12.60
CA LEU A 286 -3.41 15.79 -12.12
C LEU A 286 -2.47 15.18 -11.06
N ILE A 287 -1.18 15.20 -11.33
CA ILE A 287 -0.14 14.79 -10.38
C ILE A 287 0.61 16.05 -9.95
N ARG A 288 0.57 16.34 -8.65
CA ARG A 288 1.15 17.56 -8.08
C ARG A 288 2.45 17.27 -7.34
N THR A 289 3.32 18.28 -7.21
CA THR A 289 4.53 18.18 -6.40
C THR A 289 4.93 19.55 -5.84
N ASN A 290 5.58 19.56 -4.68
CA ASN A 290 6.22 20.77 -4.13
C ASN A 290 7.72 20.86 -4.48
N ILE A 291 8.19 19.96 -5.36
CA ILE A 291 9.58 19.94 -5.81
C ILE A 291 9.75 20.96 -6.93
N LYS A 292 10.54 22.01 -6.67
CA LYS A 292 10.90 22.98 -7.71
C LYS A 292 11.82 22.32 -8.74
N SER A 293 11.40 22.27 -9.99
CA SER A 293 12.27 21.86 -11.08
C SER A 293 13.31 22.97 -11.32
N LYS A 294 14.60 22.64 -11.22
CA LYS A 294 15.69 23.54 -11.62
C LYS A 294 15.86 23.48 -13.14
N VAL A 295 14.90 23.99 -13.90
CA VAL A 295 15.15 24.32 -15.31
C VAL A 295 15.65 25.76 -15.32
N LYS A 296 16.82 26.02 -15.91
CA LYS A 296 17.25 27.39 -16.20
C LYS A 296 16.20 28.00 -17.12
N ASP A 297 15.58 29.08 -16.66
CA ASP A 297 14.82 29.99 -17.51
C ASP A 297 15.74 30.44 -18.65
N ASP A 298 15.48 29.95 -19.85
CA ASP A 298 15.80 30.63 -21.10
C ASP A 298 14.63 30.35 -22.05
N ASP A 299 13.79 31.37 -22.19
CA ASP A 299 12.75 31.62 -23.21
C ASP A 299 11.99 30.43 -23.82
N CYS A 300 10.71 30.27 -23.46
CA CYS A 300 9.57 30.66 -24.33
C CYS A 300 8.24 30.04 -23.83
N TYR A 301 7.18 30.84 -23.86
CA TYR A 301 5.81 30.44 -23.61
C TYR A 301 5.31 29.51 -24.71
N THR A 302 4.57 28.47 -24.32
CA THR A 302 3.86 27.49 -25.17
C THR A 302 4.71 26.35 -25.74
N MET A 303 4.47 25.16 -25.18
CA MET A 303 4.86 23.84 -25.68
C MET A 303 6.37 23.55 -25.83
N LYS A 304 6.97 22.87 -24.84
CA LYS A 304 7.57 21.53 -25.05
C LYS A 304 8.23 20.91 -23.80
N LEU A 305 8.06 19.58 -23.73
CA LEU A 305 8.88 18.53 -23.09
C LEU A 305 9.96 19.01 -22.11
N THR A 306 9.59 19.13 -20.84
CA THR A 306 10.54 19.08 -19.73
C THR A 306 11.14 17.67 -19.68
N SER A 307 12.42 17.53 -19.35
CA SER A 307 13.06 16.24 -19.06
C SER A 307 13.89 16.37 -17.80
N TYR A 308 13.76 15.38 -16.92
CA TYR A 308 14.53 15.29 -15.69
C TYR A 308 15.82 14.49 -15.94
N GLU A 309 16.97 15.01 -15.50
CA GLU A 309 18.21 14.23 -15.39
C GLU A 309 18.22 13.48 -14.05
N VAL A 310 18.26 12.15 -14.13
CA VAL A 310 18.49 11.25 -13.00
C VAL A 310 19.88 11.52 -12.41
N ASN A 311 20.00 11.51 -11.07
CA ASN A 311 21.25 11.65 -10.33
C ASN A 311 22.43 10.91 -11.02
N LYS A 312 23.60 11.56 -11.11
CA LYS A 312 24.78 11.09 -11.87
C LYS A 312 25.29 9.71 -11.45
N GLN A 313 24.93 9.22 -10.25
CA GLN A 313 25.18 7.83 -9.82
C GLN A 313 24.37 6.76 -10.59
N PHE A 314 23.46 7.14 -11.48
CA PHE A 314 22.64 6.21 -12.29
C PHE A 314 23.04 6.12 -13.77
N LYS A 315 24.17 6.70 -14.17
CA LYS A 315 24.78 6.41 -15.47
C LYS A 315 25.60 5.12 -15.33
N GLN A 316 24.97 3.96 -15.51
CA GLN A 316 25.71 2.77 -15.92
C GLN A 316 25.90 2.83 -17.43
N ASP A 317 27.14 2.69 -17.87
CA ASP A 317 27.54 2.65 -19.26
C ASP A 317 26.72 1.62 -20.03
N SER A 318 26.08 2.06 -21.11
CA SER A 318 25.46 1.15 -22.07
C SER A 318 26.58 0.38 -22.78
N PRO A 319 26.53 -0.96 -22.87
CA PRO A 319 27.44 -1.68 -23.75
C PRO A 319 27.15 -1.26 -25.19
N LYS A 320 28.24 -1.07 -25.95
CA LYS A 320 28.25 -0.63 -27.36
C LYS A 320 27.36 -1.47 -28.26
#